data_AF-A0A8H7WF24-F1
#
_entry.id   AF-A0A8H7WF24-F1
#
_cell.length_a   1.000
_cell.length_b   1.000
_cell.length_c   1.000
_cell.angle_alpha   90.00
_cell.angle_beta   90.00
_cell.angle_gamma   90.00
#
_symmetry.space_group_name_H-M   'P 1'
#
loop_
_entity.id
_entity.type
_entity.pdbx_description
1 polymer ?
#
loop_
_entity_poly.entity_id
_entity_poly.type
_entity_poly.pdbx_seq_one_letter_code
_entity_poly.pdbx_strand_id
1 'polypeptide(L)'
;MIEYLADHDEIVSEYKDEIFEYMRELQDEMLPDPNYMAIKQRDTHLNWEMRSRLILWLVKVHSRFCLREETLFLAINYIDRFLSLKEVSSNRLQLVGTVALSIAVKYEDREVVTIKSLQKLCGDSYAAKDFLEVEIYMLDKLRYRLGWPGPLIFLRRINEEIDEMESRAGILAKYLLEAILPDKSFVAERPSITAAAAYCLARCMLGIGEWAPLHIIPRTGKMVSELDLRTEREVTNQPGADEPPRTPRQGRSQSGHYLLLRWNDLPSWRQDNEYLLSGYRPSSGSFWKSLNSLQYIHNETVNIYSHLLGAALFATLSICVYAGIRNNHIAIQVGDALVFAAFFLGVVLCFSFSGFFHILSNHCEEVAAFWNRLDYLGIVILMWGSIVPSVYYGFYCDPNLQRLYWAVVSVLAVACAAAILAPRFQHPTFRPYRTSMYVSFGLSAMVFITHGLIICGWEIQNHRMGLDYMLTMAMLNLLGAAIYTARIPERWYQLRYDIYGCSHQVFHFIVIFAGLTHMLGLLSAFGFIHSQAQSCT
;
A
#
# COMPACT_ATOMS: atom_id res chain seq x y z
N MET A 1 -4.22 -23.44 8.94
CA MET A 1 -4.11 -24.86 8.53
C MET A 1 -4.36 -25.01 7.03
N ILE A 2 -5.45 -24.45 6.50
CA ILE A 2 -5.86 -24.57 5.09
C ILE A 2 -4.85 -23.96 4.08
N GLU A 3 -4.19 -22.86 4.42
CA GLU A 3 -3.14 -22.26 3.55
C GLU A 3 -1.81 -23.04 3.59
N TYR A 4 -1.53 -23.73 4.71
CA TYR A 4 -0.37 -24.63 4.83
C TYR A 4 -0.52 -25.86 3.91
N LEU A 5 -1.77 -26.26 3.63
CA LEU A 5 -2.08 -27.34 2.69
C LEU A 5 -1.95 -26.90 1.21
N ALA A 6 -1.98 -25.60 0.93
CA ALA A 6 -1.96 -25.05 -0.43
C ALA A 6 -0.55 -24.68 -0.91
N ASP A 7 0.36 -24.29 -0.01
CA ASP A 7 1.75 -23.97 -0.36
C ASP A 7 2.63 -25.23 -0.53
N HIS A 8 2.09 -26.41 -0.20
CA HIS A 8 2.80 -27.70 -0.22
C HIS A 8 1.98 -28.75 -0.98
N ASP A 9 1.76 -28.52 -2.28
CA ASP A 9 1.04 -29.42 -3.20
C ASP A 9 1.55 -30.88 -3.16
N GLU A 10 2.80 -31.10 -2.74
CA GLU A 10 3.41 -32.44 -2.67
C GLU A 10 3.13 -33.21 -1.36
N ILE A 11 2.64 -32.57 -0.28
CA ILE A 11 2.55 -33.19 1.05
C ILE A 11 1.11 -33.62 1.43
N VAL A 12 0.08 -33.17 0.71
CA VAL A 12 -1.34 -33.39 1.09
C VAL A 12 -2.21 -34.05 0.01
N SER A 13 -1.64 -34.42 -1.14
CA SER A 13 -2.43 -35.05 -2.22
C SER A 13 -3.09 -36.37 -1.78
N GLU A 14 -2.46 -37.10 -0.86
CA GLU A 14 -2.93 -38.39 -0.34
C GLU A 14 -4.29 -38.31 0.39
N TYR A 15 -4.57 -37.21 1.10
CA TYR A 15 -5.78 -37.06 1.93
C TYR A 15 -6.85 -36.16 1.30
N LYS A 16 -6.65 -35.74 0.05
CA LYS A 16 -7.49 -34.71 -0.57
C LYS A 16 -8.96 -35.13 -0.59
N ASP A 17 -9.25 -36.36 -1.00
CA ASP A 17 -10.62 -36.85 -1.12
C ASP A 17 -11.28 -37.02 0.26
N GLU A 18 -10.57 -37.52 1.27
CA GLU A 18 -11.07 -37.67 2.64
C GLU A 18 -11.35 -36.30 3.29
N ILE A 19 -10.47 -35.32 3.08
CA ILE A 19 -10.67 -33.95 3.59
C ILE A 19 -11.94 -33.34 2.99
N PHE A 20 -12.15 -33.49 1.67
CA PHE A 20 -13.34 -32.95 1.01
C PHE A 20 -14.61 -33.70 1.42
N GLU A 21 -14.56 -35.01 1.65
CA GLU A 21 -15.69 -35.76 2.18
C GLU A 21 -16.06 -35.28 3.58
N TYR A 22 -15.08 -35.11 4.47
CA TYR A 22 -15.28 -34.53 5.80
C TYR A 22 -15.86 -33.10 5.73
N MET A 23 -15.35 -32.25 4.84
CA MET A 23 -15.90 -30.90 4.65
C MET A 23 -17.35 -30.91 4.14
N ARG A 24 -17.74 -31.92 3.33
CA ARG A 24 -19.13 -32.07 2.87
C ARG A 24 -20.07 -32.50 3.99
N GLU A 25 -19.61 -33.29 4.94
CA GLU A 25 -20.39 -33.61 6.14
C GLU A 25 -20.51 -32.37 7.04
N LEU A 26 -19.40 -31.67 7.28
CA LEU A 26 -19.38 -30.48 8.11
C LEU A 26 -20.23 -29.33 7.56
N GLN A 27 -20.29 -29.13 6.24
CA GLN A 27 -21.09 -28.04 5.68
C GLN A 27 -22.58 -28.20 6.02
N ASP A 28 -23.08 -29.44 6.08
CA ASP A 28 -24.47 -29.75 6.41
C ASP A 28 -24.74 -29.65 7.91
N GLU A 29 -23.82 -30.12 8.76
CA GLU A 29 -23.96 -30.06 10.21
C GLU A 29 -23.98 -28.62 10.78
N MET A 30 -23.36 -27.68 10.07
CA MET A 30 -23.13 -26.32 10.54
C MET A 30 -23.90 -25.26 9.73
N LEU A 31 -25.02 -25.64 9.11
CA LEU A 31 -25.96 -24.67 8.53
C LEU A 31 -26.79 -23.97 9.62
N PRO A 32 -27.09 -22.67 9.45
CA PRO A 32 -28.09 -21.98 10.27
C PRO A 32 -29.52 -22.42 9.91
N ASP A 33 -30.48 -22.12 10.78
CA ASP A 33 -31.91 -22.35 10.48
C ASP A 33 -32.41 -21.28 9.50
N PRO A 34 -32.87 -21.62 8.28
CA PRO A 34 -33.32 -20.62 7.30
C PRO A 34 -34.47 -19.74 7.80
N ASN A 35 -35.24 -20.21 8.78
CA ASN A 35 -36.41 -19.53 9.31
C ASN A 35 -36.17 -18.91 10.71
N TYR A 36 -34.91 -18.80 11.17
CA TYR A 36 -34.61 -18.27 12.49
C TYR A 36 -35.21 -16.87 12.70
N MET A 37 -35.31 -16.05 11.66
CA MET A 37 -35.85 -14.70 11.76
C MET A 37 -37.36 -14.70 12.11
N ALA A 38 -38.12 -15.67 11.59
CA ALA A 38 -39.57 -15.78 11.81
C ALA A 38 -39.94 -16.59 13.06
N ILE A 39 -39.07 -17.53 13.45
CA ILE A 39 -39.31 -18.45 14.55
C ILE A 39 -38.62 -17.95 15.82
N LYS A 40 -37.30 -17.74 15.78
CA LYS A 40 -36.50 -17.38 16.96
C LYS A 40 -36.48 -15.89 17.23
N GLN A 41 -36.46 -15.05 16.20
CA GLN A 41 -36.34 -13.59 16.37
C GLN A 41 -37.68 -12.85 16.34
N ARG A 42 -38.81 -13.57 16.48
CA ARG A 42 -40.15 -13.01 16.34
C ARG A 42 -40.41 -11.82 17.26
N ASP A 43 -40.00 -11.93 18.52
CA ASP A 43 -40.31 -10.95 19.57
C ASP A 43 -39.16 -9.95 19.82
N THR A 44 -38.09 -9.98 19.02
CA THR A 44 -36.88 -9.16 19.25
C THR A 44 -36.81 -7.90 18.38
N HIS A 45 -37.82 -7.67 17.53
CA HIS A 45 -37.86 -6.63 16.49
C HIS A 45 -36.75 -6.72 15.43
N LEU A 46 -36.03 -7.83 15.36
CA LEU A 46 -35.05 -8.07 14.30
C LEU A 46 -35.74 -8.44 12.99
N ASN A 47 -35.16 -8.01 11.88
CA ASN A 47 -35.61 -8.36 10.54
C ASN A 47 -34.43 -8.56 9.59
N TRP A 48 -34.71 -9.11 8.40
CA TRP A 48 -33.71 -9.40 7.37
C TRP A 48 -32.97 -8.16 6.87
N GLU A 49 -33.60 -6.98 6.86
CA GLU A 49 -32.96 -5.74 6.43
C GLU A 49 -31.87 -5.31 7.43
N MET A 50 -32.13 -5.46 8.74
CA MET A 50 -31.14 -5.18 9.78
C MET A 50 -29.92 -6.10 9.67
N ARG A 51 -30.14 -7.40 9.40
CA ARG A 51 -29.06 -8.35 9.11
C ARG A 51 -28.25 -7.91 7.89
N SER A 52 -28.94 -7.57 6.79
CA SER A 52 -28.29 -7.11 5.55
C SER A 52 -27.42 -5.88 5.79
N ARG A 53 -27.92 -4.88 6.52
CA ARG A 53 -27.15 -3.68 6.90
C ARG A 53 -25.95 -4.01 7.78
N LEU A 54 -26.08 -4.94 8.74
CA LEU A 54 -24.97 -5.43 9.56
C LEU A 54 -23.88 -6.07 8.69
N ILE A 55 -24.26 -6.95 7.76
CA ILE A 55 -23.30 -7.65 6.91
C ILE A 55 -22.58 -6.69 5.97
N LEU A 56 -23.31 -5.78 5.33
CA LEU A 56 -22.71 -4.73 4.50
C LEU A 56 -21.74 -3.84 5.29
N TRP A 57 -22.04 -3.57 6.57
CA TRP A 57 -21.12 -2.89 7.46
C TRP A 57 -19.90 -3.77 7.81
N LEU A 58 -20.09 -5.05 8.08
CA LEU A 58 -19.00 -6.00 8.37
C LEU A 58 -18.06 -6.18 7.19
N VAL A 59 -18.55 -6.19 5.94
CA VAL A 59 -17.70 -6.20 4.72
C VAL A 59 -16.74 -5.01 4.73
N LYS A 60 -17.22 -3.81 5.07
CA LYS A 60 -16.37 -2.60 5.17
C LYS A 60 -15.38 -2.68 6.32
N VAL A 61 -15.81 -3.21 7.47
CA VAL A 61 -14.96 -3.39 8.64
C VAL A 61 -13.86 -4.40 8.36
N HIS A 62 -14.22 -5.55 7.80
CA HIS A 62 -13.32 -6.61 7.38
C HIS A 62 -12.25 -6.10 6.42
N SER A 63 -12.66 -5.37 5.37
CA SER A 63 -11.75 -4.74 4.41
C SER A 63 -10.79 -3.73 5.08
N ARG A 64 -11.29 -2.93 6.04
CA ARG A 64 -10.48 -1.96 6.79
C ARG A 64 -9.36 -2.61 7.63
N PHE A 65 -9.59 -3.82 8.14
CA PHE A 65 -8.57 -4.58 8.88
C PHE A 65 -7.72 -5.48 7.98
N CYS A 66 -7.95 -5.48 6.66
CA CYS A 66 -7.23 -6.34 5.70
C CYS A 66 -7.27 -7.83 6.09
N LEU A 67 -8.39 -8.29 6.62
CA LEU A 67 -8.59 -9.67 7.04
C LEU A 67 -8.76 -10.59 5.82
N ARG A 68 -8.49 -11.89 5.98
CA ARG A 68 -8.70 -12.89 4.92
C ARG A 68 -10.19 -13.11 4.65
N GLU A 69 -10.56 -13.41 3.41
CA GLU A 69 -12.00 -13.50 3.06
C GLU A 69 -12.70 -14.65 3.81
N GLU A 70 -12.01 -15.75 4.08
CA GLU A 70 -12.52 -16.86 4.91
C GLU A 70 -13.03 -16.38 6.27
N THR A 71 -12.33 -15.40 6.87
CA THR A 71 -12.70 -14.80 8.15
C THR A 71 -14.08 -14.13 8.09
N LEU A 72 -14.40 -13.48 6.97
CA LEU A 72 -15.72 -12.86 6.77
C LEU A 72 -16.83 -13.92 6.67
N PHE A 73 -16.60 -14.96 5.86
CA PHE A 73 -17.56 -16.06 5.70
C PHE A 73 -17.81 -16.79 7.04
N LEU A 74 -16.76 -17.06 7.82
CA LEU A 74 -16.88 -17.63 9.16
C LEU A 74 -17.66 -16.73 10.11
N ALA A 75 -17.34 -15.43 10.15
CA ALA A 75 -18.03 -14.48 11.00
C ALA A 75 -19.54 -14.45 10.73
N ILE A 76 -19.94 -14.45 9.45
CA ILE A 76 -21.35 -14.45 9.05
C ILE A 76 -22.03 -15.77 9.44
N ASN A 77 -21.37 -16.92 9.22
CA ASN A 77 -21.88 -18.22 9.69
C ASN A 77 -22.11 -18.22 11.22
N TYR A 78 -21.19 -17.66 12.00
CA TYR A 78 -21.34 -17.56 13.46
C TYR A 78 -22.53 -16.69 13.85
N ILE A 79 -22.73 -15.56 13.16
CA ILE A 79 -23.88 -14.67 13.38
C ILE A 79 -25.19 -15.43 13.13
N ASP A 80 -25.34 -16.04 11.94
CA ASP A 80 -26.59 -16.69 11.56
C ASP A 80 -26.91 -17.91 12.43
N ARG A 81 -25.92 -18.73 12.78
CA ARG A 81 -26.10 -19.86 13.70
C ARG A 81 -26.41 -19.40 15.12
N PHE A 82 -25.77 -18.33 15.58
CA PHE A 82 -26.06 -17.78 16.90
C PHE A 82 -27.49 -17.23 16.98
N LEU A 83 -27.94 -16.51 15.95
CA LEU A 83 -29.33 -16.03 15.83
C LEU A 83 -30.35 -17.17 15.66
N SER A 84 -29.91 -18.33 15.15
CA SER A 84 -30.71 -19.57 15.12
C SER A 84 -30.92 -20.20 16.50
N LEU A 85 -30.03 -19.91 17.45
CA LEU A 85 -30.04 -20.52 18.78
C LEU A 85 -30.53 -19.57 19.87
N LYS A 86 -30.40 -18.25 19.68
CA LYS A 86 -30.68 -17.24 20.69
C LYS A 86 -31.36 -16.01 20.16
N GLU A 87 -32.37 -15.57 20.91
CA GLU A 87 -33.00 -14.26 20.78
C GLU A 87 -31.98 -13.15 21.08
N VAL A 88 -31.87 -12.21 20.15
CA VAL A 88 -30.99 -11.04 20.27
C VAL A 88 -31.82 -9.80 20.01
N SER A 89 -31.80 -8.85 20.94
CA SER A 89 -32.45 -7.56 20.73
C SER A 89 -31.76 -6.78 19.60
N SER A 90 -32.56 -6.06 18.82
CA SER A 90 -32.10 -5.24 17.70
C SER A 90 -30.96 -4.27 18.03
N ASN A 91 -30.92 -3.73 19.25
CA ASN A 91 -29.87 -2.82 19.74
C ASN A 91 -28.53 -3.51 20.06
N ARG A 92 -28.50 -4.84 20.17
CA ARG A 92 -27.29 -5.64 20.44
C ARG A 92 -26.76 -6.36 19.20
N LEU A 93 -27.45 -6.23 18.07
CA LEU A 93 -27.06 -6.89 16.82
C LEU A 93 -25.65 -6.48 16.35
N GLN A 94 -25.30 -5.20 16.46
CA GLN A 94 -23.96 -4.72 16.09
C GLN A 94 -22.87 -5.33 16.99
N LEU A 95 -23.12 -5.43 18.29
CA LEU A 95 -22.19 -6.07 19.23
C LEU A 95 -21.98 -7.55 18.87
N VAL A 96 -23.06 -8.28 18.61
CA VAL A 96 -23.02 -9.70 18.19
C VAL A 96 -22.21 -9.86 16.90
N GLY A 97 -22.45 -9.03 15.89
CA GLY A 97 -21.68 -9.09 14.63
C GLY A 97 -20.20 -8.77 14.82
N THR A 98 -19.89 -7.79 15.67
CA THR A 98 -18.50 -7.40 15.97
C THR A 98 -17.75 -8.50 16.72
N VAL A 99 -18.41 -9.14 17.68
CA VAL A 99 -17.84 -10.26 18.45
C VAL A 99 -17.65 -11.50 17.56
N ALA A 100 -18.62 -11.82 16.70
CA ALA A 100 -18.50 -12.91 15.75
C ALA A 100 -17.29 -12.72 14.81
N LEU A 101 -17.08 -11.50 14.29
CA LEU A 101 -15.88 -11.17 13.52
C LEU A 101 -14.61 -11.34 14.36
N SER A 102 -14.60 -10.89 15.61
CA SER A 102 -13.46 -11.08 16.51
C SER A 102 -13.12 -12.56 16.75
N ILE A 103 -14.13 -13.43 16.88
CA ILE A 103 -13.93 -14.88 17.05
C ILE A 103 -13.35 -15.47 15.75
N ALA A 104 -13.90 -15.08 14.60
CA ALA A 104 -13.41 -15.55 13.31
C ALA A 104 -11.95 -15.13 13.06
N VAL A 105 -11.59 -13.90 13.42
CA VAL A 105 -10.20 -13.41 13.33
C VAL A 105 -9.26 -14.26 14.18
N LYS A 106 -9.65 -14.58 15.43
CA LYS A 106 -8.83 -15.44 16.31
C LYS A 106 -8.69 -16.87 15.79
N TYR A 107 -9.68 -17.35 15.04
CA TYR A 107 -9.71 -18.72 14.51
C TYR A 107 -8.89 -18.86 13.22
N GLU A 108 -9.06 -17.91 12.30
CA GLU A 108 -8.51 -18.00 10.96
C GLU A 108 -7.24 -17.13 10.87
N ASP A 109 -7.31 -15.84 11.18
CA ASP A 109 -6.26 -14.85 10.93
C ASP A 109 -5.13 -14.79 11.98
N ARG A 110 -4.00 -14.18 11.58
CA ARG A 110 -2.86 -13.87 12.48
C ARG A 110 -2.95 -12.46 13.09
N GLU A 111 -3.90 -11.65 12.64
CA GLU A 111 -4.06 -10.27 13.05
C GLU A 111 -4.61 -10.15 14.47
N VAL A 112 -4.09 -9.18 15.22
CA VAL A 112 -4.52 -8.94 16.61
C VAL A 112 -5.57 -7.83 16.65
N VAL A 113 -6.85 -8.22 16.68
CA VAL A 113 -7.95 -7.27 16.89
C VAL A 113 -8.19 -7.07 18.38
N THR A 114 -7.81 -5.89 18.89
CA THR A 114 -7.97 -5.56 20.32
C THR A 114 -9.41 -5.13 20.64
N ILE A 115 -9.87 -5.38 21.88
CA ILE A 115 -11.20 -4.93 22.36
C ILE A 115 -11.35 -3.41 22.21
N LYS A 116 -10.30 -2.62 22.45
CA LYS A 116 -10.33 -1.16 22.27
C LYS A 116 -10.62 -0.78 20.83
N SER A 117 -10.03 -1.49 19.87
CA SER A 117 -10.31 -1.30 18.44
C SER A 117 -11.78 -1.60 18.14
N LEU A 118 -12.33 -2.70 18.69
CA LEU A 118 -13.73 -3.07 18.51
C LEU A 118 -14.70 -2.04 19.12
N GLN A 119 -14.41 -1.53 20.33
CA GLN A 119 -15.21 -0.48 20.96
C GLN A 119 -15.31 0.76 20.07
N LYS A 120 -14.17 1.18 19.52
CA LYS A 120 -14.11 2.34 18.63
C LYS A 120 -14.91 2.14 17.34
N LEU A 121 -14.95 0.92 16.79
CA LEU A 121 -15.78 0.59 15.62
C LEU A 121 -17.28 0.75 15.92
N CYS A 122 -17.70 0.40 17.13
CA CYS A 122 -19.07 0.54 17.61
C CYS A 122 -19.37 1.96 18.14
N GLY A 123 -18.48 2.94 17.92
CA GLY A 123 -18.67 4.31 18.40
C GLY A 123 -18.73 4.43 19.93
N ASP A 124 -18.01 3.56 20.64
CA ASP A 124 -17.99 3.48 22.11
C ASP A 124 -19.37 3.21 22.75
N SER A 125 -20.30 2.62 21.99
CA SER A 125 -21.66 2.29 22.45
C SER A 125 -21.70 1.14 23.47
N TYR A 126 -20.61 0.38 23.63
CA TYR A 126 -20.53 -0.81 24.48
C TYR A 126 -19.25 -0.81 25.33
N ALA A 127 -19.34 -1.35 26.55
CA ALA A 127 -18.21 -1.49 27.43
C ALA A 127 -17.37 -2.72 27.06
N ALA A 128 -16.07 -2.71 27.39
CA ALA A 128 -15.17 -3.84 27.12
C ALA A 128 -15.69 -5.18 27.71
N LYS A 129 -16.40 -5.11 28.83
CA LYS A 129 -17.04 -6.26 29.48
C LYS A 129 -18.13 -6.89 28.60
N ASP A 130 -18.90 -6.08 27.88
CA ASP A 130 -19.97 -6.58 27.01
C ASP A 130 -19.42 -7.46 25.88
N PHE A 131 -18.28 -7.06 25.29
CA PHE A 131 -17.61 -7.85 24.24
C PHE A 131 -17.17 -9.23 24.77
N LEU A 132 -16.56 -9.26 25.96
CA LEU A 132 -16.09 -10.50 26.59
C LEU A 132 -17.25 -11.43 26.97
N GLU A 133 -18.32 -10.88 27.55
CA GLU A 133 -19.50 -11.66 27.93
C GLU A 133 -20.19 -12.27 26.72
N VAL A 134 -20.39 -11.47 25.65
CA VAL A 134 -20.98 -11.98 24.41
C VAL A 134 -20.06 -12.98 23.72
N GLU A 135 -18.74 -12.79 23.76
CA GLU A 135 -17.78 -13.73 23.18
C GLU A 135 -17.87 -15.10 23.85
N ILE A 136 -17.76 -15.14 25.19
CA ILE A 136 -17.86 -16.38 25.96
C ILE A 136 -19.22 -17.04 25.73
N TYR A 137 -20.30 -16.26 25.74
CA TYR A 137 -21.65 -16.78 25.54
C TYR A 137 -21.87 -17.33 24.12
N MET A 138 -21.36 -16.66 23.10
CA MET A 138 -21.45 -17.12 21.71
C MET A 138 -20.68 -18.43 21.51
N LEU A 139 -19.47 -18.54 22.06
CA LEU A 139 -18.67 -19.76 22.01
C LEU A 139 -19.37 -20.95 22.68
N ASP A 140 -19.99 -20.72 23.85
CA ASP A 140 -20.80 -21.73 24.55
C ASP A 140 -21.99 -22.19 23.70
N LYS A 141 -22.74 -21.26 23.10
CA LYS A 141 -23.92 -21.62 22.27
C LYS A 141 -23.56 -22.31 20.97
N LEU A 142 -22.45 -21.93 20.35
CA LEU A 142 -21.91 -22.63 19.18
C LEU A 142 -21.19 -23.93 19.57
N ARG A 143 -21.07 -24.25 20.86
CA ARG A 143 -20.34 -25.42 21.40
C ARG A 143 -18.92 -25.53 20.84
N TYR A 144 -18.27 -24.39 20.64
CA TYR A 144 -16.93 -24.28 20.04
C TYR A 144 -16.80 -24.93 18.64
N ARG A 145 -17.93 -25.19 17.94
CA ARG A 145 -17.93 -25.69 16.56
C ARG A 145 -17.74 -24.53 15.58
N LEU A 146 -16.48 -24.11 15.42
CA LEU A 146 -16.07 -22.92 14.65
C LEU A 146 -15.60 -23.24 13.23
N GLY A 147 -15.23 -24.49 12.93
CA GLY A 147 -14.64 -24.90 11.66
C GLY A 147 -15.63 -25.16 10.52
N TRP A 148 -16.54 -24.23 10.24
CA TRP A 148 -17.48 -24.37 9.11
C TRP A 148 -16.74 -24.20 7.77
N PRO A 149 -16.87 -25.14 6.81
CA PRO A 149 -16.22 -25.04 5.50
C PRO A 149 -17.02 -24.11 4.59
N GLY A 150 -16.64 -22.83 4.55
CA GLY A 150 -17.27 -21.82 3.70
C GLY A 150 -17.10 -22.06 2.19
N PRO A 151 -17.79 -21.31 1.32
CA PRO A 151 -17.87 -21.59 -0.12
C PRO A 151 -16.52 -21.46 -0.83
N LEU A 152 -15.57 -20.69 -0.28
CA LEU A 152 -14.26 -20.48 -0.89
C LEU A 152 -13.44 -21.77 -1.02
N ILE A 153 -13.55 -22.73 -0.09
CA ILE A 153 -12.78 -23.98 -0.17
C ILE A 153 -13.26 -24.85 -1.35
N PHE A 154 -14.57 -24.85 -1.60
CA PHE A 154 -15.17 -25.56 -2.72
C PHE A 154 -14.87 -24.85 -4.05
N LEU A 155 -14.88 -23.51 -4.06
CA LEU A 155 -14.49 -22.75 -5.25
C LEU A 155 -13.03 -22.98 -5.64
N ARG A 156 -12.11 -23.07 -4.66
CA ARG A 156 -10.70 -23.41 -4.91
C ARG A 156 -10.56 -24.79 -5.55
N ARG A 157 -11.28 -25.80 -5.03
CA ARG A 157 -11.29 -27.15 -5.61
C ARG A 157 -11.72 -27.16 -7.08
N ILE A 158 -12.73 -26.35 -7.41
CA ILE A 158 -13.20 -26.18 -8.79
C ILE A 158 -12.12 -25.53 -9.66
N ASN A 159 -11.38 -24.55 -9.13
CA ASN A 159 -10.34 -23.82 -9.88
C ASN A 159 -9.01 -24.59 -10.03
N GLU A 160 -8.66 -25.48 -9.10
CA GLU A 160 -7.39 -26.23 -9.09
C GLU A 160 -7.19 -27.15 -10.32
N GLU A 161 -8.25 -27.45 -11.06
CA GLU A 161 -8.23 -28.45 -12.14
C GLU A 161 -8.32 -27.84 -13.55
N ILE A 162 -8.20 -26.50 -13.73
CA ILE A 162 -8.59 -25.85 -15.00
C ILE A 162 -7.71 -24.68 -15.51
N ASP A 163 -7.71 -24.47 -16.83
CA ASP A 163 -6.87 -23.56 -17.64
C ASP A 163 -6.99 -22.04 -17.31
N GLU A 164 -6.04 -21.21 -17.78
CA GLU A 164 -5.96 -19.75 -17.51
C GLU A 164 -7.23 -18.92 -17.76
N MET A 165 -8.08 -19.25 -18.75
CA MET A 165 -9.33 -18.51 -18.99
C MET A 165 -10.34 -18.71 -17.86
N GLU A 166 -10.30 -19.88 -17.22
CA GLU A 166 -11.15 -20.28 -16.12
C GLU A 166 -10.74 -19.64 -14.79
N SER A 167 -9.47 -19.22 -14.67
CA SER A 167 -9.00 -18.39 -13.56
C SER A 167 -9.77 -17.07 -13.44
N ARG A 168 -10.17 -16.45 -14.56
CA ARG A 168 -11.03 -15.24 -14.54
C ARG A 168 -12.43 -15.52 -14.01
N ALA A 169 -12.97 -16.69 -14.32
CA ALA A 169 -14.25 -17.13 -13.78
C ALA A 169 -14.14 -17.35 -12.26
N GLY A 170 -13.02 -17.90 -11.78
CA GLY A 170 -12.74 -18.04 -10.34
C GLY A 170 -12.74 -16.70 -9.58
N ILE A 171 -12.11 -15.66 -10.15
CA ILE A 171 -12.10 -14.31 -9.54
C ILE A 171 -13.51 -13.72 -9.51
N LEU A 172 -14.25 -13.78 -10.62
CA LEU A 172 -15.61 -13.28 -10.68
C LEU A 172 -16.55 -14.08 -9.77
N ALA A 173 -16.37 -15.39 -9.66
CA ALA A 173 -17.12 -16.23 -8.74
C ALA A 173 -16.87 -15.84 -7.28
N LYS A 174 -15.63 -15.53 -6.90
CA LYS A 174 -15.29 -15.03 -5.55
C LYS A 174 -16.05 -13.73 -5.26
N TYR A 175 -16.09 -12.80 -6.22
CA TYR A 175 -16.88 -11.57 -6.10
C TYR A 175 -18.38 -11.85 -5.94
N LEU A 176 -18.93 -12.76 -6.74
CA LEU A 176 -20.34 -13.15 -6.66
C LEU A 176 -20.67 -13.76 -5.29
N LEU A 177 -19.80 -14.61 -4.74
CA LEU A 177 -19.95 -15.20 -3.41
C LEU A 177 -19.99 -14.13 -2.30
N GLU A 178 -19.21 -13.06 -2.42
CA GLU A 178 -19.25 -11.96 -1.46
C GLU A 178 -20.52 -11.11 -1.64
N ALA A 179 -20.93 -10.86 -2.88
CA ALA A 179 -22.09 -10.04 -3.21
C ALA A 179 -23.42 -10.62 -2.67
N ILE A 180 -23.53 -11.95 -2.54
CA ILE A 180 -24.75 -12.62 -2.04
C ILE A 180 -24.85 -12.66 -0.51
N LEU A 181 -23.78 -12.36 0.24
CA LEU A 181 -23.77 -12.46 1.70
C LEU A 181 -24.92 -11.72 2.41
N PRO A 182 -25.33 -10.50 1.99
CA PRO A 182 -26.42 -9.77 2.63
C PRO A 182 -27.81 -10.35 2.34
N ASP A 183 -27.95 -11.19 1.30
CA ASP A 183 -29.23 -11.74 0.86
C ASP A 183 -29.69 -12.90 1.77
N LYS A 184 -30.98 -12.91 2.12
CA LYS A 184 -31.58 -13.92 2.99
C LYS A 184 -31.69 -15.29 2.33
N SER A 185 -31.73 -15.34 1.00
CA SER A 185 -31.98 -16.54 0.20
C SER A 185 -30.82 -17.53 0.26
N PHE A 186 -29.61 -17.05 0.61
CA PHE A 186 -28.38 -17.84 0.65
C PHE A 186 -27.94 -18.24 2.07
N VAL A 187 -28.73 -17.92 3.11
CA VAL A 187 -28.34 -18.08 4.51
C VAL A 187 -28.13 -19.54 4.91
N ALA A 188 -29.01 -20.43 4.46
CA ALA A 188 -28.94 -21.86 4.76
C ALA A 188 -28.60 -22.69 3.52
N GLU A 189 -28.02 -22.06 2.49
CA GLU A 189 -27.58 -22.76 1.30
C GLU A 189 -26.25 -23.46 1.52
N ARG A 190 -26.07 -24.60 0.86
CA ARG A 190 -24.84 -25.39 0.97
C ARG A 190 -23.68 -24.64 0.31
N PRO A 191 -22.58 -24.38 1.04
CA PRO A 191 -21.35 -23.79 0.49
C PRO A 191 -20.88 -24.39 -0.82
N SER A 192 -20.95 -25.72 -0.98
CA SER A 192 -20.53 -26.38 -2.21
C SER A 192 -21.43 -26.02 -3.41
N ILE A 193 -22.74 -25.88 -3.19
CA ILE A 193 -23.71 -25.52 -4.24
C ILE A 193 -23.53 -24.05 -4.58
N THR A 194 -23.41 -23.17 -3.57
CA THR A 194 -23.23 -21.74 -3.77
C THR A 194 -21.93 -21.43 -4.53
N ALA A 195 -20.84 -22.13 -4.22
CA ALA A 195 -19.58 -22.03 -4.95
C ALA A 195 -19.70 -22.45 -6.42
N ALA A 196 -20.34 -23.60 -6.67
CA ALA A 196 -20.57 -24.08 -8.04
C ALA A 196 -21.49 -23.14 -8.84
N ALA A 197 -22.56 -22.62 -8.23
CA ALA A 197 -23.47 -21.67 -8.86
C ALA A 197 -22.78 -20.35 -9.19
N ALA A 198 -21.99 -19.80 -8.26
CA ALA A 198 -21.21 -18.58 -8.49
C ALA A 198 -20.19 -18.76 -9.62
N TYR A 199 -19.53 -19.92 -9.67
CA TYR A 199 -18.61 -20.26 -10.74
C TYR A 199 -19.30 -20.39 -12.10
N CYS A 200 -20.43 -21.10 -12.14
CA CYS A 200 -21.23 -21.25 -13.35
C CYS A 200 -21.68 -19.89 -13.89
N LEU A 201 -22.25 -19.04 -13.03
CA LEU A 201 -22.67 -17.69 -13.42
C LEU A 201 -21.49 -16.86 -13.94
N ALA A 202 -20.33 -16.94 -13.28
CA ALA A 202 -19.13 -16.25 -13.71
C ALA A 202 -18.67 -16.67 -15.12
N ARG A 203 -18.73 -17.97 -15.44
CA ARG A 203 -18.41 -18.47 -16.80
C ARG A 203 -19.38 -17.94 -17.84
N CYS A 204 -20.69 -17.97 -17.55
CA CYS A 204 -21.72 -17.44 -18.43
C CYS A 204 -21.49 -15.95 -18.71
N MET A 205 -21.21 -15.16 -17.68
CA MET A 205 -20.90 -13.73 -17.81
C MET A 205 -19.65 -13.45 -18.65
N LEU A 206 -18.68 -14.37 -18.64
CA LEU A 206 -17.42 -14.25 -19.40
C LEU A 206 -17.48 -14.89 -20.80
N GLY A 207 -18.61 -15.51 -21.18
CA GLY A 207 -18.77 -16.21 -22.45
C GLY A 207 -17.89 -17.47 -22.59
N ILE A 208 -17.49 -18.08 -21.47
CA ILE A 208 -16.59 -19.26 -21.43
C ILE A 208 -17.43 -20.56 -21.55
N GLY A 209 -18.04 -20.74 -22.72
CA GLY A 209 -18.70 -21.97 -23.15
C GLY A 209 -19.89 -22.45 -22.31
N GLU A 210 -20.53 -23.53 -22.77
CA GLU A 210 -21.57 -24.23 -22.03
C GLU A 210 -20.96 -25.17 -20.97
N TRP A 211 -21.75 -25.42 -19.94
CA TRP A 211 -21.34 -26.17 -18.76
C TRP A 211 -21.08 -27.66 -19.06
N ALA A 212 -19.81 -28.08 -19.08
CA ALA A 212 -19.44 -29.48 -19.25
C ALA A 212 -19.60 -30.31 -17.95
N PRO A 213 -19.96 -31.61 -18.02
CA PRO A 213 -20.06 -32.50 -16.87
C PRO A 213 -18.79 -32.60 -16.01
N LEU A 214 -17.61 -32.30 -16.57
CA LEU A 214 -16.35 -32.20 -15.82
C LEU A 214 -16.39 -31.12 -14.74
N HIS A 215 -17.16 -30.05 -14.90
CA HIS A 215 -17.29 -28.97 -13.91
C HIS A 215 -18.24 -29.31 -12.75
N ILE A 216 -18.99 -30.42 -12.85
CA ILE A 216 -19.91 -30.94 -11.80
C ILE A 216 -19.25 -32.04 -10.97
N ILE A 217 -18.24 -32.72 -11.53
CA ILE A 217 -17.70 -33.97 -10.97
C ILE A 217 -16.25 -33.76 -10.53
N PRO A 218 -16.06 -33.43 -9.24
CA PRO A 218 -15.07 -34.13 -8.45
C PRO A 218 -15.85 -35.04 -7.51
N ARG A 219 -16.26 -36.23 -7.98
CA ARG A 219 -16.86 -37.28 -7.13
C ARG A 219 -17.86 -36.73 -6.09
N THR A 220 -18.85 -35.94 -6.55
CA THR A 220 -19.83 -35.24 -5.69
C THR A 220 -20.94 -36.14 -5.14
N GLY A 221 -20.92 -37.44 -5.44
CA GLY A 221 -21.77 -38.46 -4.79
C GLY A 221 -23.28 -38.33 -5.04
N LYS A 222 -23.79 -37.16 -5.44
CA LYS A 222 -25.19 -36.92 -5.84
C LYS A 222 -25.28 -35.89 -6.96
N MET A 223 -26.17 -36.21 -7.88
CA MET A 223 -26.51 -35.49 -9.09
C MET A 223 -27.16 -34.15 -8.75
N VAL A 224 -26.58 -33.05 -9.24
CA VAL A 224 -27.28 -31.76 -9.34
C VAL A 224 -28.36 -31.91 -10.42
N SER A 225 -29.48 -32.49 -10.04
CA SER A 225 -30.74 -32.50 -10.80
C SER A 225 -31.75 -31.50 -10.23
N GLU A 226 -31.33 -30.67 -9.26
CA GLU A 226 -32.18 -29.67 -8.59
C GLU A 226 -31.84 -28.22 -8.95
N LEU A 227 -30.84 -27.97 -9.80
CA LEU A 227 -30.61 -26.63 -10.38
C LEU A 227 -31.43 -26.37 -11.66
N ASP A 228 -32.48 -27.17 -11.88
CA ASP A 228 -33.45 -26.93 -12.93
C ASP A 228 -34.18 -25.59 -12.71
N LEU A 229 -33.89 -24.66 -13.62
CA LEU A 229 -34.88 -23.78 -14.24
C LEU A 229 -35.57 -22.75 -13.32
N ARG A 230 -34.81 -21.82 -12.71
CA ARG A 230 -35.39 -20.55 -12.24
C ARG A 230 -34.78 -19.27 -12.82
N THR A 231 -33.58 -19.31 -13.38
CA THR A 231 -32.90 -18.09 -13.86
C THR A 231 -33.12 -17.78 -15.35
N GLU A 232 -33.65 -18.72 -16.15
CA GLU A 232 -33.80 -18.52 -17.61
C GLU A 232 -35.16 -17.93 -18.04
N ARG A 233 -36.18 -17.86 -17.16
CA ARG A 233 -37.54 -17.49 -17.58
C ARG A 233 -37.93 -16.01 -17.45
N GLU A 234 -37.09 -15.15 -16.88
CA GLU A 234 -37.44 -13.73 -16.71
C GLU A 234 -36.62 -12.75 -17.57
N VAL A 235 -35.56 -13.20 -18.24
CA VAL A 235 -34.66 -12.30 -19.00
C VAL A 235 -34.91 -12.30 -20.52
N THR A 236 -35.68 -13.26 -21.06
CA THR A 236 -35.78 -13.47 -22.52
C THR A 236 -36.99 -12.85 -23.22
N ASN A 237 -37.75 -11.96 -22.58
CA ASN A 237 -38.85 -11.25 -23.25
C ASN A 237 -38.75 -9.72 -23.19
N GLN A 238 -37.79 -9.15 -23.93
CA GLN A 238 -37.96 -7.85 -24.57
C GLN A 238 -37.27 -7.85 -25.95
N PRO A 239 -37.98 -7.53 -27.06
CA PRO A 239 -37.37 -7.41 -28.37
C PRO A 239 -36.88 -5.97 -28.62
N GLY A 240 -35.61 -5.86 -29.01
CA GLY A 240 -35.08 -4.72 -29.76
C GLY A 240 -34.24 -3.71 -28.98
N ALA A 241 -32.92 -3.79 -29.11
CA ALA A 241 -32.00 -2.65 -29.19
C ALA A 241 -30.59 -3.14 -29.57
N ASP A 242 -30.19 -2.81 -30.79
CA ASP A 242 -28.86 -2.66 -31.38
C ASP A 242 -27.61 -3.26 -30.69
N GLU A 243 -26.87 -4.06 -31.47
CA GLU A 243 -25.50 -4.51 -31.19
C GLU A 243 -24.55 -3.32 -30.89
N PRO A 244 -23.78 -3.34 -29.79
CA PRO A 244 -22.63 -2.47 -29.65
C PRO A 244 -21.42 -3.05 -30.41
N PRO A 245 -20.50 -2.19 -30.90
CA PRO A 245 -19.54 -2.56 -31.92
C PRO A 245 -18.46 -3.52 -31.42
N ARG A 246 -18.05 -4.44 -32.32
CA ARG A 246 -16.90 -5.33 -32.14
C ARG A 246 -15.64 -4.53 -31.81
N THR A 247 -15.13 -4.67 -30.58
CA THR A 247 -13.79 -4.22 -30.21
C THR A 247 -12.72 -5.23 -30.64
N PRO A 248 -11.51 -4.79 -31.01
CA PRO A 248 -10.53 -5.64 -31.69
C PRO A 248 -9.95 -6.72 -30.77
N ARG A 249 -9.73 -7.91 -31.33
CA ARG A 249 -8.93 -8.99 -30.74
C ARG A 249 -7.58 -8.43 -30.28
N GLN A 250 -7.32 -8.40 -28.98
CA GLN A 250 -5.95 -8.28 -28.48
C GLN A 250 -5.39 -9.68 -28.26
N GLY A 251 -4.30 -9.96 -28.96
CA GLY A 251 -3.58 -11.21 -28.96
C GLY A 251 -3.03 -11.56 -27.57
N ARG A 252 -2.95 -12.87 -27.35
CA ARG A 252 -2.18 -13.55 -26.31
C ARG A 252 -0.80 -12.91 -26.11
N SER A 253 -0.41 -12.75 -24.85
CA SER A 253 0.97 -12.97 -24.43
C SER A 253 0.94 -13.99 -23.31
N GLN A 254 1.48 -15.18 -23.59
CA GLN A 254 1.74 -16.24 -22.62
C GLN A 254 2.98 -15.85 -21.81
N SER A 255 2.85 -15.64 -20.50
CA SER A 255 3.87 -15.88 -19.46
C SER A 255 3.35 -15.35 -18.12
N GLY A 256 3.69 -16.01 -17.00
CA GLY A 256 3.19 -15.70 -15.65
C GLY A 256 3.50 -14.28 -15.17
N HIS A 257 2.67 -13.31 -15.58
CA HIS A 257 2.84 -11.90 -15.27
C HIS A 257 2.05 -11.50 -14.03
N TYR A 258 2.75 -10.93 -13.04
CA TYR A 258 2.18 -10.21 -11.90
C TYR A 258 1.13 -9.21 -12.40
N LEU A 259 -0.16 -9.44 -12.08
CA LEU A 259 -1.25 -8.60 -12.57
C LEU A 259 -1.17 -7.21 -11.92
N LEU A 260 -0.83 -6.20 -12.73
CA LEU A 260 -0.83 -4.79 -12.30
C LEU A 260 -2.27 -4.26 -12.24
N LEU A 261 -2.55 -3.45 -11.22
CA LEU A 261 -3.84 -2.85 -10.93
C LEU A 261 -4.05 -1.53 -11.68
N ARG A 262 -5.33 -1.15 -11.86
CA ARG A 262 -5.72 0.19 -12.29
C ARG A 262 -5.98 1.10 -11.08
N TRP A 263 -6.01 2.40 -11.32
CA TRP A 263 -6.25 3.43 -10.30
C TRP A 263 -7.49 3.18 -9.44
N ASN A 264 -8.60 2.78 -10.06
CA ASN A 264 -9.87 2.55 -9.38
C ASN A 264 -9.86 1.31 -8.48
N ASP A 265 -8.91 0.39 -8.70
CA ASP A 265 -8.77 -0.84 -7.94
C ASP A 265 -7.83 -0.64 -6.71
N LEU A 266 -7.24 0.55 -6.56
CA LEU A 266 -6.35 0.86 -5.45
C LEU A 266 -7.14 1.19 -4.18
N PRO A 267 -6.61 0.82 -3.00
CA PRO A 267 -7.10 1.36 -1.75
C PRO A 267 -6.86 2.87 -1.68
N SER A 268 -7.76 3.58 -1.00
CA SER A 268 -7.77 5.06 -0.95
C SER A 268 -6.45 5.69 -0.45
N TRP A 269 -5.73 5.03 0.45
CA TRP A 269 -4.43 5.52 0.94
C TRP A 269 -3.29 5.47 -0.09
N ARG A 270 -3.46 4.76 -1.21
CA ARG A 270 -2.51 4.71 -2.35
C ARG A 270 -2.91 5.58 -3.53
N GLN A 271 -4.09 6.19 -3.50
CA GLN A 271 -4.59 7.06 -4.56
C GLN A 271 -4.01 8.47 -4.45
N ASP A 272 -2.72 8.63 -4.78
CA ASP A 272 -2.04 9.94 -4.73
C ASP A 272 -2.18 10.77 -6.04
N ASN A 273 -1.95 10.16 -7.20
CA ASN A 273 -1.99 10.84 -8.51
C ASN A 273 -3.09 10.31 -9.44
N GLU A 274 -4.21 11.04 -9.50
CA GLU A 274 -5.40 10.71 -10.32
C GLU A 274 -5.16 10.63 -11.84
N TYR A 275 -4.02 11.13 -12.33
CA TYR A 275 -3.69 11.11 -13.76
C TYR A 275 -2.94 9.85 -14.22
N LEU A 276 -2.40 9.06 -13.27
CA LEU A 276 -1.76 7.78 -13.55
C LEU A 276 -2.80 6.67 -13.35
N LEU A 277 -3.24 6.05 -14.44
CA LEU A 277 -4.45 5.22 -14.44
C LEU A 277 -4.18 3.70 -14.34
N SER A 278 -2.95 3.27 -14.59
CA SER A 278 -2.56 1.85 -14.66
C SER A 278 -1.13 1.60 -14.17
N GLY A 279 -0.74 0.33 -14.13
CA GLY A 279 0.63 -0.07 -13.82
C GLY A 279 0.95 -0.19 -12.33
N TYR A 280 -0.07 -0.17 -11.46
CA TYR A 280 0.13 -0.22 -10.02
C TYR A 280 0.35 -1.64 -9.50
N ARG A 281 1.20 -1.77 -8.49
CA ARG A 281 1.40 -3.05 -7.81
C ARG A 281 0.23 -3.36 -6.86
N PRO A 282 -0.21 -4.62 -6.73
CA PRO A 282 -1.14 -5.03 -5.68
C PRO A 282 -0.52 -4.85 -4.29
N SER A 283 -1.38 -4.77 -3.27
CA SER A 283 -0.93 -4.74 -1.87
C SER A 283 -0.24 -6.07 -1.56
N SER A 284 1.01 -6.02 -1.12
CA SER A 284 1.84 -7.21 -0.96
C SER A 284 1.71 -7.86 0.41
N GLY A 285 1.46 -7.06 1.47
CA GLY A 285 1.49 -7.51 2.87
C GLY A 285 2.81 -8.18 3.29
N SER A 286 3.85 -8.10 2.46
CA SER A 286 5.09 -8.87 2.62
C SER A 286 6.27 -8.11 2.03
N PHE A 287 7.30 -7.91 2.86
CA PHE A 287 8.57 -7.30 2.46
C PHE A 287 9.22 -8.02 1.28
N TRP A 288 9.19 -9.35 1.26
CA TRP A 288 9.76 -10.15 0.19
C TRP A 288 9.01 -9.98 -1.13
N LYS A 289 7.67 -9.95 -1.09
CA LYS A 289 6.87 -9.68 -2.30
C LYS A 289 7.09 -8.26 -2.83
N SER A 290 7.24 -7.27 -1.95
CA SER A 290 7.61 -5.90 -2.35
C SER A 290 9.01 -5.82 -2.96
N LEU A 291 9.98 -6.56 -2.42
CA LEU A 291 11.34 -6.60 -2.97
C LEU A 291 11.41 -7.35 -4.31
N ASN A 292 10.65 -8.44 -4.47
CA ASN A 292 10.54 -9.15 -5.74
C ASN A 292 9.93 -8.28 -6.86
N SER A 293 9.28 -7.16 -6.51
CA SER A 293 8.79 -6.23 -7.53
C SER A 293 9.88 -5.57 -8.33
N LEU A 294 11.13 -5.56 -7.86
CA LEU A 294 12.29 -5.07 -8.61
C LEU A 294 12.52 -5.84 -9.92
N GLN A 295 11.99 -7.06 -10.03
CA GLN A 295 12.19 -7.95 -11.18
C GLN A 295 11.21 -7.71 -12.33
N TYR A 296 10.17 -6.89 -12.15
CA TYR A 296 9.18 -6.60 -13.19
C TYR A 296 8.84 -5.11 -13.26
N ILE A 297 8.25 -4.71 -14.39
CA ILE A 297 7.97 -3.30 -14.69
C ILE A 297 6.62 -2.90 -14.10
N HIS A 298 6.58 -1.75 -13.43
CA HIS A 298 5.40 -1.14 -12.83
C HIS A 298 5.61 0.38 -12.71
N ASN A 299 4.57 1.12 -12.30
CA ASN A 299 4.57 2.58 -12.23
C ASN A 299 5.69 3.16 -11.33
N GLU A 300 6.04 2.44 -10.25
CA GLU A 300 7.13 2.83 -9.34
C GLU A 300 8.55 2.44 -9.81
N THR A 301 8.72 1.69 -10.91
CA THR A 301 10.02 1.11 -11.29
C THR A 301 11.09 2.20 -11.46
N VAL A 302 10.79 3.26 -12.22
CA VAL A 302 11.74 4.35 -12.45
C VAL A 302 11.98 5.16 -11.18
N ASN A 303 10.96 5.36 -10.33
CA ASN A 303 11.12 6.06 -9.05
C ASN A 303 12.14 5.33 -8.15
N ILE A 304 12.03 4.00 -8.07
CA ILE A 304 12.96 3.15 -7.31
C ILE A 304 14.37 3.22 -7.89
N TYR A 305 14.54 2.89 -9.17
CA TYR A 305 15.86 2.75 -9.77
C TYR A 305 16.59 4.08 -9.89
N SER A 306 15.89 5.18 -10.20
CA SER A 306 16.53 6.51 -10.28
C SER A 306 17.26 6.88 -8.98
N HIS A 307 16.59 6.75 -7.83
CA HIS A 307 17.19 7.09 -6.54
C HIS A 307 18.14 6.01 -6.00
N LEU A 308 17.88 4.70 -6.19
CA LEU A 308 18.85 3.69 -5.76
C LEU A 308 20.17 3.76 -6.55
N LEU A 309 20.09 3.97 -7.87
CA LEU A 309 21.28 4.19 -8.69
C LEU A 309 21.92 5.54 -8.38
N GLY A 310 21.13 6.57 -8.09
CA GLY A 310 21.62 7.85 -7.58
C GLY A 310 22.41 7.69 -6.28
N ALA A 311 21.90 6.93 -5.31
CA ALA A 311 22.59 6.66 -4.05
C ALA A 311 23.92 5.94 -4.28
N ALA A 312 23.93 4.90 -5.14
CA ALA A 312 25.14 4.18 -5.52
C ALA A 312 26.15 5.10 -6.24
N LEU A 313 25.67 5.98 -7.12
CA LEU A 313 26.49 6.98 -7.82
C LEU A 313 27.18 7.90 -6.82
N PHE A 314 26.44 8.52 -5.88
CA PHE A 314 27.03 9.44 -4.90
C PHE A 314 27.94 8.74 -3.89
N ALA A 315 27.62 7.50 -3.50
CA ALA A 315 28.53 6.69 -2.69
C ALA A 315 29.86 6.43 -3.42
N THR A 316 29.80 6.08 -4.71
CA THR A 316 31.00 5.85 -5.53
C THR A 316 31.78 7.15 -5.78
N LEU A 317 31.07 8.24 -6.10
CA LEU A 317 31.67 9.55 -6.29
C LEU A 317 32.40 10.03 -5.04
N SER A 318 31.88 9.73 -3.84
CA SER A 318 32.58 10.07 -2.59
C SER A 318 33.98 9.43 -2.54
N ILE A 319 34.09 8.15 -2.89
CA ILE A 319 35.36 7.40 -2.94
C ILE A 319 36.27 7.99 -4.03
N CYS A 320 35.73 8.25 -5.23
CA CYS A 320 36.50 8.80 -6.34
C CYS A 320 37.04 10.20 -6.04
N VAL A 321 36.25 11.06 -5.39
CA VAL A 321 36.67 12.40 -4.98
C VAL A 321 37.80 12.32 -3.96
N TYR A 322 37.65 11.51 -2.89
CA TYR A 322 38.73 11.35 -1.90
C TYR A 322 40.00 10.75 -2.51
N ALA A 323 39.87 9.76 -3.38
CA ALA A 323 41.00 9.17 -4.09
C ALA A 323 41.69 10.20 -5.00
N GLY A 324 40.93 11.01 -5.73
CA GLY A 324 41.45 12.08 -6.58
C GLY A 324 42.22 13.14 -5.81
N ILE A 325 41.66 13.60 -4.67
CA ILE A 325 42.34 14.59 -3.82
C ILE A 325 43.64 14.01 -3.24
N ARG A 326 43.61 12.76 -2.77
CA ARG A 326 44.80 12.06 -2.25
C ARG A 326 45.89 11.88 -3.31
N ASN A 327 45.52 11.49 -4.53
CA ASN A 327 46.46 11.27 -5.63
C ASN A 327 47.12 12.58 -6.10
N ASN A 328 46.43 13.71 -5.97
CA ASN A 328 46.99 15.02 -6.27
C ASN A 328 47.88 15.58 -5.15
N HIS A 329 48.20 14.79 -4.11
CA HIS A 329 49.02 15.17 -2.96
C HIS A 329 48.57 16.44 -2.22
N ILE A 330 47.28 16.77 -2.29
CA ILE A 330 46.69 17.89 -1.54
C ILE A 330 46.47 17.42 -0.10
N ALA A 331 47.04 18.13 0.87
CA ALA A 331 46.85 17.83 2.29
C ALA A 331 45.41 18.19 2.72
N ILE A 332 44.56 17.19 2.86
CA ILE A 332 43.17 17.34 3.32
C ILE A 332 43.16 17.65 4.82
N GLN A 333 42.50 18.72 5.23
CA GLN A 333 42.25 18.96 6.65
C GLN A 333 41.10 18.09 7.13
N VAL A 334 41.08 17.78 8.44
CA VAL A 334 39.97 17.03 9.05
C VAL A 334 38.62 17.73 8.80
N GLY A 335 38.61 19.08 8.79
CA GLY A 335 37.43 19.88 8.47
C GLY A 335 36.86 19.58 7.08
N ASP A 336 37.72 19.59 6.05
CA ASP A 336 37.30 19.32 4.68
C ASP A 336 36.68 17.92 4.54
N ALA A 337 37.30 16.92 5.16
CA ALA A 337 36.79 15.55 5.15
C ALA A 337 35.42 15.44 5.85
N LEU A 338 35.23 16.10 6.99
CA LEU A 338 33.96 16.05 7.71
C LEU A 338 32.82 16.72 6.91
N VAL A 339 33.09 17.84 6.26
CA VAL A 339 32.04 18.56 5.53
C VAL A 339 31.68 17.90 4.20
N PHE A 340 32.66 17.30 3.49
CA PHE A 340 32.36 16.46 2.34
C PHE A 340 31.60 15.19 2.74
N ALA A 341 31.98 14.55 3.86
CA ALA A 341 31.26 13.40 4.39
C ALA A 341 29.80 13.75 4.73
N ALA A 342 29.55 14.92 5.34
CA ALA A 342 28.20 15.38 5.66
C ALA A 342 27.32 15.52 4.40
N PHE A 343 27.87 16.08 3.31
CA PHE A 343 27.16 16.18 2.03
C PHE A 343 26.88 14.81 1.41
N PHE A 344 27.92 13.99 1.22
CA PHE A 344 27.76 12.69 0.56
C PHE A 344 26.85 11.75 1.35
N LEU A 345 27.00 11.70 2.68
CA LEU A 345 26.10 10.92 3.53
C LEU A 345 24.67 11.44 3.44
N GLY A 346 24.48 12.76 3.38
CA GLY A 346 23.15 13.36 3.24
C GLY A 346 22.46 12.96 1.93
N VAL A 347 23.18 13.02 0.81
CA VAL A 347 22.65 12.59 -0.51
C VAL A 347 22.34 11.10 -0.51
N VAL A 348 23.27 10.27 -0.04
CA VAL A 348 23.10 8.80 -0.02
C VAL A 348 21.90 8.40 0.84
N LEU A 349 21.75 8.98 2.04
CA LEU A 349 20.61 8.69 2.92
C LEU A 349 19.29 9.15 2.31
N CYS A 350 19.23 10.36 1.74
CA CYS A 350 18.03 10.88 1.09
C CYS A 350 17.55 9.97 -0.02
N PHE A 351 18.44 9.60 -0.95
CA PHE A 351 18.10 8.75 -2.08
C PHE A 351 17.80 7.31 -1.65
N SER A 352 18.48 6.80 -0.64
CA SER A 352 18.18 5.47 -0.09
C SER A 352 16.78 5.44 0.54
N PHE A 353 16.44 6.41 1.39
CA PHE A 353 15.12 6.46 2.03
C PHE A 353 13.99 6.58 1.00
N SER A 354 14.17 7.41 -0.03
CA SER A 354 13.23 7.52 -1.13
C SER A 354 13.10 6.19 -1.91
N GLY A 355 14.22 5.58 -2.30
CA GLY A 355 14.21 4.30 -3.02
C GLY A 355 13.51 3.19 -2.22
N PHE A 356 13.78 3.07 -0.91
CA PHE A 356 13.10 2.10 -0.04
C PHE A 356 11.61 2.41 0.15
N PHE A 357 11.23 3.68 0.25
CA PHE A 357 9.81 4.05 0.27
C PHE A 357 9.10 3.57 -0.99
N HIS A 358 9.64 3.84 -2.18
CA HIS A 358 9.03 3.38 -3.42
C HIS A 358 9.05 1.85 -3.56
N ILE A 359 10.01 1.13 -3.00
CA ILE A 359 9.95 -0.34 -2.93
C ILE A 359 8.77 -0.79 -2.06
N LEU A 360 8.62 -0.21 -0.87
CA LEU A 360 7.71 -0.68 0.18
C LEU A 360 6.34 0.00 0.17
N SER A 361 6.09 0.92 -0.76
CA SER A 361 4.82 1.65 -0.88
C SER A 361 3.61 0.76 -1.16
N ASN A 362 3.83 -0.47 -1.64
CA ASN A 362 2.78 -1.46 -1.84
C ASN A 362 2.60 -2.45 -0.68
N HIS A 363 3.28 -2.30 0.47
CA HIS A 363 3.21 -3.27 1.57
C HIS A 363 1.85 -3.26 2.31
N CYS A 364 1.69 -2.31 3.24
CA CYS A 364 0.46 -1.99 3.94
C CYS A 364 0.50 -0.49 4.31
N GLU A 365 -0.63 0.08 4.72
CA GLU A 365 -0.76 1.52 4.98
C GLU A 365 0.27 2.02 6.01
N GLU A 366 0.50 1.25 7.07
CA GLU A 366 1.39 1.63 8.17
C GLU A 366 2.87 1.64 7.76
N VAL A 367 3.31 0.61 7.04
CA VAL A 367 4.67 0.51 6.51
C VAL A 367 4.91 1.59 5.46
N ALA A 368 3.97 1.81 4.55
CA ALA A 368 4.07 2.86 3.54
C ALA A 368 4.13 4.25 4.21
N ALA A 369 3.29 4.51 5.22
CA ALA A 369 3.30 5.76 5.96
C ALA A 369 4.61 5.97 6.74
N PHE A 370 5.19 4.92 7.32
CA PHE A 370 6.48 5.00 8.01
C PHE A 370 7.61 5.37 7.05
N TRP A 371 7.73 4.67 5.91
CA TRP A 371 8.77 4.95 4.93
C TRP A 371 8.58 6.29 4.23
N ASN A 372 7.34 6.74 4.03
CA ASN A 372 7.05 8.09 3.54
C ASN A 372 7.59 9.18 4.50
N ARG A 373 7.57 8.94 5.82
CA ARG A 373 8.19 9.86 6.80
C ARG A 373 9.71 9.88 6.67
N LEU A 374 10.32 8.72 6.45
CA LEU A 374 11.77 8.64 6.25
C LEU A 374 12.21 9.29 4.94
N ASP A 375 11.41 9.18 3.88
CA ASP A 375 11.66 9.88 2.62
C ASP A 375 11.68 11.41 2.82
N TYR A 376 10.66 11.96 3.47
CA TYR A 376 10.64 13.38 3.84
C TYR A 376 11.79 13.79 4.78
N LEU A 377 12.16 12.92 5.73
CA LEU A 377 13.32 13.14 6.59
C LEU A 377 14.63 13.19 5.78
N GLY A 378 14.73 12.36 4.74
CA GLY A 378 15.84 12.35 3.79
C GLY A 378 16.09 13.71 3.15
N ILE A 379 15.03 14.40 2.71
CA ILE A 379 15.13 15.75 2.13
C ILE A 379 15.76 16.73 3.14
N VAL A 380 15.33 16.70 4.41
CA VAL A 380 15.88 17.57 5.45
C VAL A 380 17.35 17.27 5.72
N ILE A 381 17.71 15.99 5.80
CA ILE A 381 19.11 15.55 5.98
C ILE A 381 19.97 16.01 4.82
N LEU A 382 19.50 15.90 3.57
CA LEU A 382 20.21 16.39 2.38
C LEU A 382 20.38 17.90 2.39
N MET A 383 19.34 18.66 2.72
CA MET A 383 19.42 20.12 2.80
C MET A 383 20.43 20.55 3.86
N TRP A 384 20.37 19.95 5.06
CA TRP A 384 21.34 20.20 6.13
C TRP A 384 22.76 19.83 5.71
N GLY A 385 22.97 18.63 5.16
CA GLY A 385 24.26 18.14 4.69
C GLY A 385 24.84 18.94 3.53
N SER A 386 24.01 19.60 2.73
CA SER A 386 24.43 20.53 1.67
C SER A 386 24.84 21.90 2.20
N ILE A 387 24.18 22.40 3.24
CA ILE A 387 24.46 23.72 3.83
C ILE A 387 25.74 23.70 4.67
N VAL A 388 26.01 22.62 5.41
CA VAL A 388 27.22 22.48 6.25
C VAL A 388 28.52 22.81 5.51
N PRO A 389 28.86 22.19 4.37
CA PRO A 389 30.06 22.52 3.60
C PRO A 389 30.00 23.90 2.93
N SER A 390 28.82 24.38 2.51
CA SER A 390 28.70 25.72 1.93
C SER A 390 29.03 26.81 2.95
N VAL A 391 28.60 26.65 4.20
CA VAL A 391 28.95 27.57 5.30
C VAL A 391 30.44 27.47 5.65
N TYR A 392 30.99 26.25 5.66
CA TYR A 392 32.41 26.00 5.94
C TYR A 392 33.32 26.76 4.97
N TYR A 393 33.14 26.58 3.66
CA TYR A 393 33.98 27.25 2.67
C TYR A 393 33.61 28.73 2.52
N GLY A 394 32.33 29.09 2.63
CA GLY A 394 31.86 30.47 2.52
C GLY A 394 32.40 31.40 3.62
N PHE A 395 32.58 30.89 4.83
CA PHE A 395 33.12 31.63 5.97
C PHE A 395 34.44 31.01 6.46
N TYR A 396 35.25 30.46 5.57
CA TYR A 396 36.48 29.73 5.92
C TYR A 396 37.38 30.47 6.91
N CYS A 397 37.45 31.80 6.79
CA CYS A 397 38.25 32.67 7.66
C CYS A 397 37.59 33.14 8.96
N ASP A 398 36.29 32.92 9.14
CA ASP A 398 35.57 33.33 10.35
C ASP A 398 34.89 32.12 11.03
N PRO A 399 35.58 31.47 11.99
CA PRO A 399 35.03 30.32 12.69
C PRO A 399 33.86 30.68 13.63
N ASN A 400 33.67 31.95 13.98
CA ASN A 400 32.53 32.37 14.79
C ASN A 400 31.26 32.38 13.94
N LEU A 401 31.34 32.93 12.72
CA LEU A 401 30.23 32.91 11.77
C LEU A 401 29.89 31.48 11.34
N GLN A 402 30.89 30.61 11.11
CA GLN A 402 30.63 29.19 10.85
C GLN A 402 29.81 28.53 11.97
N ARG A 403 30.25 28.67 13.23
CA ARG A 403 29.55 28.09 14.39
C ARG A 403 28.14 28.66 14.55
N LEU A 404 27.96 29.96 14.36
CA LEU A 404 26.65 30.60 14.41
C LEU A 404 25.70 29.99 13.38
N TYR A 405 26.11 29.94 12.11
CA TYR A 405 25.23 29.45 11.04
C TYR A 405 24.99 27.95 11.12
N TRP A 406 26.00 27.14 11.47
CA TRP A 406 25.78 25.72 11.73
C TRP A 406 24.81 25.48 12.89
N ALA A 407 24.89 26.26 13.97
CA ALA A 407 23.94 26.15 15.08
C ALA A 407 22.52 26.48 14.64
N VAL A 408 22.32 27.60 13.94
CA VAL A 408 21.01 28.03 13.43
C VAL A 408 20.43 26.96 12.49
N VAL A 409 21.19 26.52 11.50
CA VAL A 409 20.72 25.54 10.50
C VAL A 409 20.45 24.18 11.13
N SER A 410 21.25 23.76 12.12
CA SER A 410 21.02 22.48 12.82
C SER A 410 19.77 22.54 13.70
N VAL A 411 19.52 23.65 14.40
CA VAL A 411 18.28 23.83 15.17
C VAL A 411 17.06 23.80 14.25
N LEU A 412 17.12 24.48 13.12
CA LEU A 412 16.04 24.45 12.13
C LEU A 412 15.83 23.05 11.54
N ALA A 413 16.90 22.31 11.23
CA ALA A 413 16.82 20.94 10.74
C ALA A 413 16.18 19.98 11.76
N VAL A 414 16.57 20.09 13.04
CA VAL A 414 15.99 19.29 14.13
C VAL A 414 14.51 19.63 14.33
N ALA A 415 14.14 20.91 14.29
CA ALA A 415 12.74 21.32 14.36
C ALA A 415 11.92 20.75 13.18
N CYS A 416 12.49 20.77 11.97
CA CYS A 416 11.87 20.16 10.79
C CYS A 416 11.67 18.65 10.95
N ALA A 417 12.72 17.94 11.37
CA ALA A 417 12.67 16.50 11.60
C ALA A 417 11.64 16.13 12.67
N ALA A 418 11.59 16.86 13.79
CA ALA A 418 10.63 16.65 14.85
C ALA A 418 9.18 16.82 14.36
N ALA A 419 8.91 17.84 13.54
CA ALA A 419 7.59 18.06 12.95
C ALA A 419 7.18 16.94 11.97
N ILE A 420 8.11 16.40 11.18
CA ILE A 420 7.83 15.28 10.25
C ILE A 420 7.49 13.99 10.99
N LEU A 421 8.26 13.69 12.04
CA LEU A 421 8.12 12.46 12.81
C LEU A 421 6.92 12.50 13.78
N ALA A 422 6.43 13.69 14.13
CA ALA A 422 5.31 13.86 15.05
C ALA A 422 3.99 13.31 14.48
N PRO A 423 3.30 12.39 15.18
CA PRO A 423 2.01 11.82 14.75
C PRO A 423 0.92 12.87 14.45
N ARG A 424 0.91 13.98 15.20
CA ARG A 424 -0.10 15.03 15.07
C ARG A 424 0.02 15.82 13.77
N PHE A 425 1.22 15.98 13.24
CA PHE A 425 1.51 16.71 12.00
C PHE A 425 1.25 15.88 10.74
N GLN A 426 0.77 14.64 10.90
CA GLN A 426 0.43 13.74 9.79
C GLN A 426 -0.99 13.95 9.27
N HIS A 427 -1.85 14.61 10.06
CA HIS A 427 -3.21 14.90 9.63
C HIS A 427 -3.20 15.80 8.38
N PRO A 428 -4.05 15.55 7.36
CA PRO A 428 -4.03 16.29 6.09
C PRO A 428 -4.12 17.82 6.21
N THR A 429 -4.75 18.32 7.29
CA THR A 429 -4.84 19.75 7.61
C THR A 429 -3.47 20.43 7.81
N PHE A 430 -2.43 19.67 8.19
CA PHE A 430 -1.08 20.20 8.41
C PHE A 430 -0.20 20.19 7.16
N ARG A 431 -0.70 19.69 6.02
CA ARG A 431 0.02 19.66 4.73
C ARG A 431 0.62 21.03 4.32
N PRO A 432 -0.11 22.17 4.35
CA PRO A 432 0.49 23.47 3.98
C PRO A 432 1.58 23.92 4.96
N TYR A 433 1.44 23.62 6.26
CA TYR A 433 2.44 23.97 7.26
C TYR A 433 3.74 23.19 7.07
N ARG A 434 3.66 21.90 6.73
CA ARG A 434 4.82 21.07 6.41
C ARG A 434 5.55 21.58 5.16
N THR A 435 4.83 21.94 4.10
CA THR A 435 5.43 22.53 2.90
C THR A 435 6.07 23.89 3.20
N SER A 436 5.40 24.75 3.96
CA SER A 436 5.92 26.06 4.37
C SER A 436 7.22 25.92 5.18
N MET A 437 7.32 24.90 6.04
CA MET A 437 8.52 24.61 6.81
C MET A 437 9.72 24.24 5.94
N TYR A 438 9.55 23.38 4.92
CA TYR A 438 10.63 23.05 3.98
C TYR A 438 11.09 24.26 3.18
N VAL A 439 10.15 25.05 2.69
CA VAL A 439 10.44 26.28 1.96
C VAL A 439 11.20 27.25 2.86
N SER A 440 10.77 27.42 4.12
CA SER A 440 11.44 28.29 5.09
C SER A 440 12.86 27.82 5.41
N PHE A 441 13.06 26.50 5.56
CA PHE A 441 14.38 25.93 5.78
C PHE A 441 15.31 26.16 4.57
N GLY A 442 14.79 26.01 3.35
CA GLY A 442 15.56 26.30 2.12
C GLY A 442 15.89 27.78 1.98
N LEU A 443 14.93 28.67 2.26
CA LEU A 443 15.12 30.13 2.20
C LEU A 443 16.09 30.63 3.28
N SER A 444 16.27 29.90 4.39
CA SER A 444 17.25 30.26 5.42
C SER A 444 18.68 30.36 4.86
N ALA A 445 18.98 29.62 3.78
CA ALA A 445 20.28 29.69 3.13
C ALA A 445 20.59 31.07 2.53
N MET A 446 19.55 31.82 2.13
CA MET A 446 19.72 33.17 1.59
C MET A 446 20.33 34.13 2.60
N VAL A 447 20.11 33.91 3.90
CA VAL A 447 20.61 34.79 4.98
C VAL A 447 22.14 34.77 5.05
N PHE A 448 22.75 33.58 5.08
CA PHE A 448 24.21 33.51 5.14
C PHE A 448 24.86 33.83 3.79
N ILE A 449 24.20 33.55 2.67
CA ILE A 449 24.70 33.93 1.34
C ILE A 449 24.75 35.46 1.22
N THR A 450 23.65 36.15 1.59
CA THR A 450 23.63 37.62 1.57
C THR A 450 24.63 38.23 2.55
N HIS A 451 24.76 37.68 3.76
CA HIS A 451 25.77 38.16 4.71
C HIS A 451 27.19 37.98 4.17
N GLY A 452 27.50 36.81 3.59
CA GLY A 452 28.80 36.54 2.97
C GLY A 452 29.09 37.46 1.78
N LEU A 453 28.09 37.77 0.96
CA LEU A 453 28.21 38.74 -0.13
C LEU A 453 28.50 40.16 0.36
N ILE A 454 27.89 40.57 1.48
CA ILE A 454 28.12 41.89 2.08
C ILE A 454 29.55 42.01 2.62
N ILE A 455 30.10 40.94 3.22
CA ILE A 455 31.44 40.96 3.82
C ILE A 455 32.55 40.81 2.77
N CYS A 456 32.44 39.79 1.89
CA CYS A 456 33.52 39.38 1.00
C CYS A 456 33.39 39.92 -0.43
N GLY A 457 32.22 40.48 -0.79
CA GLY A 457 31.89 40.82 -2.17
C GLY A 457 31.57 39.59 -3.04
N TRP A 458 31.07 39.85 -4.25
CA TRP A 458 30.60 38.79 -5.17
C TRP A 458 31.72 37.85 -5.63
N GLU A 459 32.87 38.39 -6.04
CA GLU A 459 33.94 37.62 -6.68
C GLU A 459 34.52 36.54 -5.75
N ILE A 460 34.93 36.94 -4.55
CA ILE A 460 35.47 36.03 -3.54
C ILE A 460 34.40 35.03 -3.09
N GLN A 461 33.17 35.49 -2.84
CA GLN A 461 32.12 34.61 -2.34
C GLN A 461 31.64 33.61 -3.40
N ASN A 462 31.63 33.98 -4.68
CA ASN A 462 31.31 33.07 -5.77
C ASN A 462 32.34 31.94 -5.85
N HIS A 463 33.62 32.24 -5.67
CA HIS A 463 34.68 31.22 -5.65
C HIS A 463 34.65 30.36 -4.38
N ARG A 464 34.36 30.95 -3.21
CA ARG A 464 34.31 30.23 -1.93
C ARG A 464 33.07 29.36 -1.74
N MET A 465 31.92 29.74 -2.30
CA MET A 465 30.66 29.01 -2.10
C MET A 465 30.16 28.32 -3.37
N GLY A 466 30.75 28.61 -4.54
CA GLY A 466 30.22 28.18 -5.83
C GLY A 466 28.84 28.77 -6.10
N LEU A 467 28.66 30.08 -5.94
CA LEU A 467 27.32 30.72 -6.01
C LEU A 467 26.61 30.47 -7.34
N ASP A 468 27.33 30.46 -8.46
CA ASP A 468 26.75 30.14 -9.78
C ASP A 468 26.18 28.69 -9.82
N TYR A 469 26.90 27.74 -9.20
CA TYR A 469 26.45 26.36 -9.07
C TYR A 469 25.26 26.25 -8.10
N MET A 470 25.29 26.99 -6.98
CA MET A 470 24.17 27.03 -6.04
C MET A 470 22.90 27.61 -6.67
N LEU A 471 23.03 28.67 -7.49
CA LEU A 471 21.91 29.24 -8.24
C LEU A 471 21.36 28.24 -9.25
N THR A 472 22.24 27.57 -10.00
CA THR A 472 21.84 26.53 -10.97
C THR A 472 21.12 25.37 -10.27
N MET A 473 21.64 24.88 -9.15
CA MET A 473 20.99 23.88 -8.31
C MET A 473 19.61 24.35 -7.83
N ALA A 474 19.49 25.60 -7.36
CA ALA A 474 18.22 26.16 -6.91
C ALA A 474 17.18 26.24 -8.05
N MET A 475 17.59 26.66 -9.25
CA MET A 475 16.71 26.70 -10.42
C MET A 475 16.27 25.30 -10.84
N LEU A 476 17.17 24.32 -10.83
CA LEU A 476 16.81 22.92 -11.08
C LEU A 476 15.77 22.41 -10.07
N ASN A 477 16.01 22.59 -8.78
CA ASN A 477 15.07 22.15 -7.73
C ASN A 477 13.71 22.86 -7.82
N LEU A 478 13.68 24.15 -8.13
CA LEU A 478 12.43 24.89 -8.35
C LEU A 478 11.67 24.39 -9.58
N LEU A 479 12.37 24.13 -10.68
CA LEU A 479 11.78 23.55 -11.89
C LEU A 479 11.20 22.16 -11.61
N GLY A 480 11.96 21.31 -10.93
CA GLY A 480 11.50 19.98 -10.52
C GLY A 480 10.26 20.04 -9.64
N ALA A 481 10.26 20.89 -8.61
CA ALA A 481 9.13 21.08 -7.72
C ALA A 481 7.88 21.61 -8.46
N ALA A 482 8.07 22.52 -9.42
CA ALA A 482 6.98 23.03 -10.26
C ALA A 482 6.38 21.93 -11.14
N ILE A 483 7.22 21.11 -11.80
CA ILE A 483 6.78 19.98 -12.62
C ILE A 483 6.00 18.95 -11.78
N TYR A 484 6.56 18.57 -10.62
CA TYR A 484 5.93 17.65 -9.67
C TYR A 484 4.56 18.15 -9.19
N THR A 485 4.49 19.43 -8.79
CA THR A 485 3.24 20.03 -8.28
C THR A 485 2.19 20.17 -9.39
N ALA A 486 2.61 20.52 -10.60
CA ALA A 486 1.72 20.67 -11.75
C ALA A 486 1.24 19.32 -12.33
N ARG A 487 1.91 18.21 -11.97
CA ARG A 487 1.67 16.84 -12.46
C ARG A 487 1.78 16.73 -13.99
N ILE A 488 2.77 17.39 -14.57
CA ILE A 488 3.02 17.42 -16.01
C ILE A 488 4.19 16.47 -16.32
N PRO A 489 4.11 15.62 -17.37
CA PRO A 489 3.15 15.64 -18.47
C PRO A 489 1.91 14.74 -18.31
N GLU A 490 1.80 13.94 -17.26
CA GLU A 490 0.72 12.96 -17.09
C GLU A 490 -0.67 13.60 -17.04
N ARG A 491 -0.78 14.84 -16.54
CA ARG A 491 -2.01 15.63 -16.58
C ARG A 491 -2.48 15.92 -18.00
N TRP A 492 -1.57 16.11 -18.95
CA TRP A 492 -1.90 16.39 -20.35
C TRP A 492 -2.18 15.12 -21.15
N TYR A 493 -1.51 14.02 -20.83
CA TYR A 493 -1.60 12.76 -21.58
C TYR A 493 -1.66 11.56 -20.64
N GLN A 494 -2.85 11.27 -20.13
CA GLN A 494 -3.11 10.12 -19.25
C GLN A 494 -2.81 8.80 -19.98
N LEU A 495 -2.51 7.72 -19.23
CA LEU A 495 -2.07 6.39 -19.72
C LEU A 495 -0.69 6.35 -20.40
N ARG A 496 -0.25 7.43 -21.04
CA ARG A 496 1.03 7.46 -21.77
C ARG A 496 2.24 7.47 -20.83
N TYR A 497 2.09 8.12 -19.69
CA TYR A 497 3.17 8.34 -18.71
C TYR A 497 3.01 7.50 -17.44
N ASP A 498 2.16 6.47 -17.47
CA ASP A 498 1.86 5.63 -16.30
C ASP A 498 3.09 4.85 -15.79
N ILE A 499 3.97 4.42 -16.71
CA ILE A 499 5.19 3.68 -16.37
C ILE A 499 6.45 4.54 -16.50
N TYR A 500 6.54 5.40 -17.52
CA TYR A 500 7.74 6.15 -17.85
C TYR A 500 7.43 7.63 -18.07
N GLY A 501 8.25 8.51 -17.50
CA GLY A 501 8.24 9.95 -17.75
C GLY A 501 7.15 10.74 -17.03
N CYS A 502 6.53 10.21 -15.97
CA CYS A 502 5.64 11.01 -15.13
C CYS A 502 6.41 12.07 -14.35
N SER A 503 5.71 13.10 -13.88
CA SER A 503 6.28 14.25 -13.16
C SER A 503 7.15 13.84 -11.97
N HIS A 504 6.76 12.80 -11.24
CA HIS A 504 7.49 12.28 -10.08
C HIS A 504 8.86 11.71 -10.49
N GLN A 505 8.90 10.95 -11.59
CA GLN A 505 10.14 10.39 -12.12
C GLN A 505 11.07 11.50 -12.63
N VAL A 506 10.51 12.49 -13.33
CA VAL A 506 11.27 13.66 -13.79
C VAL A 506 11.87 14.42 -12.61
N PHE A 507 11.11 14.59 -11.53
CA PHE A 507 11.58 15.22 -10.31
C PHE A 507 12.78 14.47 -9.70
N HIS A 508 12.75 13.14 -9.62
CA HIS A 508 13.88 12.34 -9.13
C HIS A 508 15.17 12.61 -9.91
N PHE A 509 15.10 12.60 -11.24
CA PHE A 509 16.28 12.89 -12.07
C PHE A 509 16.79 14.31 -11.88
N ILE A 510 15.90 15.30 -11.79
CA ILE A 510 16.28 16.71 -11.56
C ILE A 510 17.03 16.86 -10.24
N VAL A 511 16.58 16.20 -9.16
CA VAL A 511 17.26 16.28 -7.85
C VAL A 511 18.66 15.64 -7.91
N ILE A 512 18.86 14.57 -8.68
CA ILE A 512 20.20 13.99 -8.93
C ILE A 512 21.11 15.00 -9.62
N PHE A 513 20.64 15.66 -10.69
CA PHE A 513 21.42 16.70 -11.39
C PHE A 513 21.70 17.92 -10.51
N ALA A 514 20.74 18.32 -9.68
CA ALA A 514 20.93 19.38 -8.69
C ALA A 514 22.03 19.02 -7.69
N GLY A 515 22.02 17.79 -7.16
CA GLY A 515 23.07 17.28 -6.28
C GLY A 515 24.46 17.26 -6.94
N LEU A 516 24.54 16.86 -8.22
CA LEU A 516 25.80 16.86 -8.98
C LEU A 516 26.33 18.28 -9.16
N THR A 517 25.44 19.22 -9.47
CA THR A 517 25.77 20.64 -9.61
C THR A 517 26.31 21.22 -8.30
N HIS A 518 25.68 20.90 -7.17
CA HIS A 518 26.16 21.31 -5.85
C HIS A 518 27.53 20.72 -5.52
N MET A 519 27.74 19.43 -5.81
CA MET A 519 29.03 18.76 -5.62
C MET A 519 30.15 19.46 -6.42
N LEU A 520 29.89 19.83 -7.68
CA LEU A 520 30.85 20.57 -8.50
C LEU A 520 31.16 21.95 -7.89
N GLY A 521 30.15 22.63 -7.35
CA GLY A 521 30.35 23.87 -6.59
C GLY A 521 31.25 23.69 -5.37
N LEU A 522 31.05 22.62 -4.60
CA LEU A 522 31.90 22.29 -3.44
C LEU A 522 33.34 21.94 -3.84
N LEU A 523 33.54 21.22 -4.94
CA LEU A 523 34.88 20.91 -5.47
C LEU A 523 35.59 22.17 -5.99
N SER A 524 34.85 23.08 -6.63
CA SER A 524 35.37 24.37 -7.05
C SER A 524 35.82 25.21 -5.84
N ALA A 525 34.99 25.27 -4.80
CA ALA A 525 35.31 25.93 -3.54
C ALA A 525 36.54 25.33 -2.85
N PHE A 526 36.61 24.00 -2.74
CA PHE A 526 37.75 23.29 -2.20
C PHE A 526 39.04 23.62 -2.96
N GLY A 527 38.98 23.56 -4.30
CA GLY A 527 40.10 23.88 -5.17
C GLY A 527 40.56 25.33 -5.03
N PHE A 528 39.63 26.28 -4.88
CA PHE A 528 39.96 27.68 -4.64
C PHE A 528 40.70 27.88 -3.31
N ILE A 529 40.19 27.32 -2.21
CA ILE A 529 40.81 27.42 -0.88
C ILE A 529 42.20 26.77 -0.83
N HIS A 530 42.42 25.67 -1.55
CA HIS A 530 43.70 24.95 -1.53
C HIS A 530 44.69 25.41 -2.62
N SER A 531 44.25 26.14 -3.64
CA SER A 531 45.11 26.69 -4.70
C SER A 531 45.70 28.05 -4.33
N GLN A 532 44.96 28.88 -3.60
CA GLN A 532 45.48 30.12 -3.04
C GLN A 532 45.96 29.87 -1.62
N ALA A 533 47.28 29.92 -1.43
CA ALA A 533 47.88 30.17 -0.13
C ALA A 533 47.57 31.63 0.29
N GLN A 534 46.31 31.98 0.52
CA GLN A 534 45.90 33.29 1.00
C GLN A 534 45.32 33.16 2.41
N SER A 535 46.22 33.48 3.34
CA SER A 535 45.98 34.00 4.68
C SER A 535 44.66 34.75 4.78
N CYS A 536 43.79 34.27 5.64
CA CYS A 536 42.77 35.07 6.28
C CYS A 536 43.43 36.34 6.82
N THR A 537 43.30 37.45 6.08
CA THR A 537 43.81 38.78 6.48
C THR A 537 42.96 39.36 7.58
#